data_AF-A0A2M7JGT4-F1
#
_entry.id   AF-A0A2M7JGT4-F1
#
_cell.length_a   1.000
_cell.length_b   1.000
_cell.length_c   1.000
_cell.angle_alpha   90.00
_cell.angle_beta   90.00
_cell.angle_gamma   90.00
#
_symmetry.space_group_name_H-M   'P 1'
#
loop_
_entity.id
_entity.type
_entity.pdbx_description
1 polymer ?
#
loop_
_entity_poly.entity_id
_entity_poly.type
_entity_poly.pdbx_seq_one_letter_code
_entity_poly.pdbx_strand_id
1 'polypeptide(L)'
;MSEYSLKILSLFPVPFYTDRRIYFEGDLEEEGIDKALDDLGAERADAVMEAATTLSAVKPELAFHLLQSLDSIGPLIEAGQLDLWTRAVLDLYDSQGLMPARDFIRFGKDHPLFNRYWGKGISLRELGSVLETYLNSLGKEHVSIKESNSHYTDTSFIYLPERLTIFSASDKARLLYKAMATCSYAQIALGTYRLDLSSIAPVADALRQRYSCREEGEVLSDLRRFFGLFPNSDLAADIFGLVETVRIEAWMIHNLPGLYRRLAILKRDILAVRPDILNASEMSNTIDQAARWWLGLKEAKCPRVITDKLKSFFENDSRVEDTARLTSDLYRIFSVLEGPYMPVAALP
;
A
#
# COMPACT_ATOMS: atom_id res chain seq x y z
N MET A 1 -15.83 26.61 -40.08
CA MET A 1 -16.14 25.39 -39.32
C MET A 1 -14.88 24.56 -39.28
N SER A 2 -14.42 24.21 -38.08
CA SER A 2 -13.32 23.28 -37.87
C SER A 2 -13.64 21.91 -38.48
N GLU A 3 -12.62 21.14 -38.88
CA GLU A 3 -12.79 19.78 -39.41
C GLU A 3 -13.55 18.88 -38.42
N TYR A 4 -13.43 19.16 -37.11
CA TYR A 4 -14.05 18.37 -36.05
C TYR A 4 -15.44 18.85 -35.66
N SER A 5 -15.85 20.08 -36.00
CA SER A 5 -17.10 20.69 -35.51
C SER A 5 -18.34 19.84 -35.83
N LEU A 6 -18.53 19.44 -37.10
CA LEU A 6 -19.64 18.57 -37.49
C LEU A 6 -19.56 17.17 -36.86
N LYS A 7 -18.33 16.63 -36.72
CA LYS A 7 -18.12 15.32 -36.09
C LYS A 7 -18.52 15.36 -34.62
N ILE A 8 -18.13 16.39 -33.89
CA ILE A 8 -18.46 16.59 -32.48
C ILE A 8 -19.98 16.71 -32.30
N LEU A 9 -20.64 17.57 -33.08
CA LEU A 9 -22.09 17.76 -32.97
C LEU A 9 -22.86 16.45 -33.26
N SER A 10 -22.38 15.63 -34.19
CA SER A 10 -22.99 14.32 -34.51
C SER A 10 -22.93 13.30 -33.37
N LEU A 11 -22.11 13.53 -32.34
CA LEU A 11 -22.05 12.67 -31.16
C LEU A 11 -23.33 12.77 -30.31
N PHE A 12 -24.08 13.87 -30.41
CA PHE A 12 -25.18 14.15 -29.49
C PHE A 12 -26.54 14.00 -30.19
N PRO A 13 -27.48 13.20 -29.64
CA PRO A 13 -28.83 13.15 -30.17
C PRO A 13 -29.51 14.51 -29.93
N VAL A 14 -30.23 15.05 -30.90
CA VAL A 14 -30.97 16.32 -30.75
C VAL A 14 -32.48 16.02 -30.65
N PRO A 15 -33.18 16.49 -29.59
CA PRO A 15 -32.67 17.24 -28.45
C PRO A 15 -31.82 16.37 -27.50
N PHE A 16 -30.74 16.96 -26.97
CA PHE A 16 -29.79 16.29 -26.08
C PHE A 16 -30.17 16.55 -24.62
N TYR A 17 -30.54 15.48 -23.91
CA TYR A 17 -30.95 15.56 -22.51
C TYR A 17 -29.77 15.30 -21.58
N THR A 18 -29.53 16.24 -20.67
CA THR A 18 -28.63 16.07 -19.52
C THR A 18 -29.44 16.18 -18.22
N ASP A 19 -28.82 15.84 -17.09
CA ASP A 19 -29.44 16.01 -15.76
C ASP A 19 -29.76 17.48 -15.42
N ARG A 20 -29.18 18.45 -16.15
CA ARG A 20 -29.28 19.89 -15.86
C ARG A 20 -30.12 20.67 -16.85
N ARG A 21 -30.03 20.34 -18.14
CA ARG A 21 -30.60 21.11 -19.24
C ARG A 21 -30.82 20.22 -20.48
N ILE A 22 -31.77 20.64 -21.32
CA ILE A 22 -31.96 20.11 -22.67
C ILE A 22 -31.24 21.04 -23.64
N TYR A 23 -30.39 20.47 -24.49
CA TYR A 23 -29.61 21.19 -25.49
C TYR A 23 -30.12 20.88 -26.90
N PHE A 24 -30.26 21.91 -27.72
CA PHE A 24 -30.35 21.80 -29.17
C PHE A 24 -28.99 22.08 -29.80
N GLU A 25 -28.86 21.86 -31.11
CA GLU A 25 -27.60 22.04 -31.83
C GLU A 25 -26.98 23.44 -31.61
N GLY A 26 -27.79 24.50 -31.75
CA GLY A 26 -27.33 25.87 -31.48
C GLY A 26 -26.90 26.12 -30.03
N ASP A 27 -27.51 25.44 -29.04
CA ASP A 27 -27.07 25.57 -27.65
C ASP A 27 -25.68 24.95 -27.44
N LEU A 28 -25.37 23.84 -28.14
CA LEU A 28 -24.05 23.20 -28.07
C LEU A 28 -22.96 24.05 -28.72
N GLU A 29 -23.28 24.73 -29.82
CA GLU A 29 -22.41 25.70 -30.47
C GLU A 29 -22.18 26.95 -29.60
N GLU A 30 -23.22 27.44 -28.91
CA GLU A 30 -23.10 28.57 -27.97
C GLU A 30 -22.22 28.24 -26.76
N GLU A 31 -22.30 27.00 -26.24
CA GLU A 31 -21.41 26.50 -25.18
C GLU A 31 -19.98 26.22 -25.71
N GLY A 32 -19.74 26.35 -27.02
CA GLY A 32 -18.43 26.16 -27.66
C GLY A 32 -18.00 24.71 -27.79
N ILE A 33 -18.91 23.75 -27.64
CA ILE A 33 -18.60 22.31 -27.72
C ILE A 33 -18.07 21.93 -29.10
N ASP A 34 -18.63 22.52 -30.15
CA ASP A 34 -18.24 22.29 -31.55
C ASP A 34 -16.79 22.71 -31.85
N LYS A 35 -16.17 23.51 -30.97
CA LYS A 35 -14.79 24.01 -31.10
C LYS A 35 -13.86 23.45 -30.03
N ALA A 36 -14.32 22.49 -29.21
CA ALA A 36 -13.56 21.98 -28.07
C ALA A 36 -12.17 21.42 -28.45
N LEU A 37 -11.97 21.01 -29.71
CA LEU A 37 -10.73 20.41 -30.20
C LEU A 37 -9.86 21.38 -31.02
N ASP A 38 -10.29 22.62 -31.25
CA ASP A 38 -9.63 23.54 -32.19
C ASP A 38 -8.21 23.93 -31.76
N ASP A 39 -7.94 23.95 -30.45
CA ASP A 39 -6.64 24.28 -29.88
C ASP A 39 -5.70 23.07 -29.75
N LEU A 40 -6.16 21.86 -30.12
CA LEU A 40 -5.37 20.64 -30.08
C LEU A 40 -4.72 20.36 -31.45
N GLY A 41 -3.46 19.89 -31.45
CA GLY A 41 -2.85 19.34 -32.66
C GLY A 41 -3.61 18.10 -33.15
N ALA A 42 -3.59 17.84 -34.46
CA ALA A 42 -4.41 16.80 -35.11
C ALA A 42 -4.39 15.43 -34.41
N GLU A 43 -3.20 14.91 -34.07
CA GLU A 43 -3.06 13.62 -33.38
C GLU A 43 -3.78 13.59 -32.02
N ARG A 44 -3.74 14.69 -31.27
CA ARG A 44 -4.42 14.82 -29.98
C ARG A 44 -5.93 14.96 -30.16
N ALA A 45 -6.35 15.74 -31.15
CA ALA A 45 -7.76 15.92 -31.49
C ALA A 45 -8.40 14.59 -31.92
N ASP A 46 -7.71 13.80 -32.75
CA ASP A 46 -8.17 12.46 -33.17
C ASP A 46 -8.33 11.52 -31.97
N ALA A 47 -7.34 11.48 -31.07
CA ALA A 47 -7.41 10.61 -29.88
C ALA A 47 -8.58 11.01 -28.94
N VAL A 48 -8.82 12.30 -28.75
CA VAL A 48 -9.97 12.78 -27.95
C VAL A 48 -11.29 12.48 -28.67
N MET A 49 -11.33 12.63 -30.00
CA MET A 49 -12.52 12.32 -30.79
C MET A 49 -12.88 10.83 -30.73
N GLU A 50 -11.89 9.93 -30.75
CA GLU A 50 -12.10 8.48 -30.59
C GLU A 50 -12.66 8.14 -29.21
N ALA A 51 -12.08 8.73 -28.15
CA ALA A 51 -12.58 8.58 -26.79
C ALA A 51 -14.03 9.11 -26.65
N ALA A 52 -14.32 10.30 -27.18
CA ALA A 52 -15.64 10.90 -27.15
C ALA A 52 -16.67 10.08 -27.94
N THR A 53 -16.28 9.51 -29.08
CA THR A 53 -17.13 8.61 -29.87
C THR A 53 -17.48 7.36 -29.06
N THR A 54 -16.48 6.75 -28.41
CA THR A 54 -16.66 5.56 -27.58
C THR A 54 -17.59 5.83 -26.39
N LEU A 55 -17.37 6.94 -25.67
CA LEU A 55 -18.22 7.34 -24.56
C LEU A 55 -19.64 7.66 -25.01
N SER A 56 -19.79 8.35 -26.15
CA SER A 56 -21.12 8.76 -26.63
C SER A 56 -21.98 7.57 -27.03
N ALA A 57 -21.38 6.55 -27.65
CA ALA A 57 -22.07 5.33 -28.03
C ALA A 57 -22.71 4.60 -26.82
N VAL A 58 -22.14 4.74 -25.62
CA VAL A 58 -22.69 4.20 -24.38
C VAL A 58 -23.65 5.20 -23.72
N LYS A 59 -23.20 6.44 -23.52
CA LYS A 59 -23.97 7.52 -22.90
C LYS A 59 -23.44 8.87 -23.41
N PRO A 60 -24.19 9.59 -24.28
CA PRO A 60 -23.76 10.87 -24.87
C PRO A 60 -23.31 11.91 -23.84
N GLU A 61 -23.92 11.91 -22.65
CA GLU A 61 -23.53 12.81 -21.57
C GLU A 61 -22.09 12.61 -21.06
N LEU A 62 -21.53 11.39 -21.11
CA LEU A 62 -20.12 11.18 -20.76
C LEU A 62 -19.19 11.87 -21.76
N ALA A 63 -19.49 11.78 -23.06
CA ALA A 63 -18.72 12.47 -24.09
C ALA A 63 -18.83 13.99 -23.98
N PHE A 64 -20.01 14.50 -23.62
CA PHE A 64 -20.23 15.92 -23.35
C PHE A 64 -19.33 16.42 -22.21
N HIS A 65 -19.33 15.73 -21.06
CA HIS A 65 -18.49 16.11 -19.92
C HIS A 65 -16.99 15.98 -20.23
N LEU A 66 -16.58 15.02 -21.07
CA LEU A 66 -15.20 14.90 -21.56
C LEU A 66 -14.78 16.14 -22.34
N LEU A 67 -15.57 16.54 -23.34
CA LEU A 67 -15.27 17.70 -24.18
C LEU A 67 -15.26 19.02 -23.39
N GLN A 68 -16.04 19.10 -22.30
CA GLN A 68 -16.01 20.24 -21.37
C GLN A 68 -14.81 20.24 -20.41
N SER A 69 -14.12 19.11 -20.24
CA SER A 69 -13.12 18.92 -19.17
C SER A 69 -11.73 18.56 -19.69
N LEU A 70 -11.38 18.94 -20.93
CA LEU A 70 -10.11 18.56 -21.57
C LEU A 70 -8.87 19.01 -20.78
N ASP A 71 -8.92 20.18 -20.12
CA ASP A 71 -7.83 20.68 -19.28
C ASP A 71 -7.52 19.74 -18.10
N SER A 72 -8.55 19.09 -17.54
CA SER A 72 -8.40 18.19 -16.38
C SER A 72 -7.70 16.87 -16.72
N ILE A 73 -7.72 16.49 -18.01
CA ILE A 73 -7.15 15.24 -18.54
C ILE A 73 -5.97 15.47 -19.50
N GLY A 74 -5.53 16.71 -19.70
CA GLY A 74 -4.39 17.06 -20.57
C GLY A 74 -3.17 16.15 -20.44
N PRO A 75 -2.67 15.81 -19.22
CA PRO A 75 -1.55 14.88 -19.06
C PRO A 75 -1.78 13.48 -19.63
N LEU A 76 -3.03 13.00 -19.67
CA LEU A 76 -3.38 11.71 -20.26
C LEU A 76 -3.34 11.75 -21.79
N ILE A 77 -3.75 12.88 -22.37
CA ILE A 77 -3.66 13.14 -23.81
C ILE A 77 -2.19 13.12 -24.21
N GLU A 78 -1.33 13.85 -23.48
CA GLU A 78 0.11 13.92 -23.77
C GLU A 78 0.81 12.57 -23.61
N ALA A 79 0.36 11.73 -22.67
CA ALA A 79 0.91 10.41 -22.43
C ALA A 79 0.32 9.30 -23.33
N GLY A 80 -0.65 9.60 -24.21
CA GLY A 80 -1.33 8.60 -25.04
C GLY A 80 -2.09 7.57 -24.21
N GLN A 81 -2.72 7.97 -23.11
CA GLN A 81 -3.40 7.09 -22.14
C GLN A 81 -4.93 7.22 -22.17
N LEU A 82 -5.49 7.90 -23.16
CA LEU A 82 -6.95 8.12 -23.27
C LEU A 82 -7.74 6.82 -23.38
N ASP A 83 -7.21 5.79 -24.03
CA ASP A 83 -7.90 4.49 -24.14
C ASP A 83 -8.11 3.83 -22.77
N LEU A 84 -7.05 3.79 -21.97
CA LEU A 84 -7.10 3.23 -20.61
C LEU A 84 -8.03 4.07 -19.72
N TRP A 85 -7.98 5.39 -19.86
CA TRP A 85 -8.87 6.29 -19.13
C TRP A 85 -10.33 6.13 -19.52
N THR A 86 -10.61 6.01 -20.82
CA THR A 86 -11.97 5.78 -21.35
C THR A 86 -12.55 4.48 -20.80
N ARG A 87 -11.75 3.40 -20.77
CA ARG A 87 -12.17 2.15 -20.11
C ARG A 87 -12.46 2.34 -18.63
N ALA A 88 -11.59 3.05 -17.90
CA ALA A 88 -11.82 3.31 -16.47
C ALA A 88 -13.10 4.13 -16.21
N VAL A 89 -13.43 5.09 -17.10
CA VAL A 89 -14.69 5.83 -17.04
C VAL A 89 -15.89 4.91 -17.26
N LEU A 90 -15.82 4.02 -18.26
CA LEU A 90 -16.89 3.06 -18.54
C LEU A 90 -17.05 2.02 -17.41
N ASP A 91 -15.95 1.47 -16.89
CA ASP A 91 -15.99 0.56 -15.73
C ASP A 91 -16.64 1.22 -14.51
N LEU A 92 -16.35 2.50 -14.27
CA LEU A 92 -16.96 3.27 -13.19
C LEU A 92 -18.45 3.55 -13.45
N TYR A 93 -18.81 3.83 -14.70
CA TYR A 93 -20.19 4.01 -15.12
C TYR A 93 -21.01 2.74 -14.94
N ASP A 94 -20.50 1.61 -15.40
CA ASP A 94 -21.18 0.31 -15.32
C ASP A 94 -21.36 -0.15 -13.86
N SER A 95 -20.39 0.17 -12.99
CA SER A 95 -20.42 -0.26 -11.59
C SER A 95 -21.15 0.69 -10.64
N GLN A 96 -21.13 2.01 -10.89
CA GLN A 96 -21.63 3.03 -9.94
C GLN A 96 -22.56 4.08 -10.58
N GLY A 97 -22.77 4.03 -11.90
CA GLY A 97 -23.67 4.91 -12.65
C GLY A 97 -23.05 6.21 -13.13
N LEU A 98 -23.92 7.09 -13.67
CA LEU A 98 -23.52 8.33 -14.36
C LEU A 98 -22.78 9.32 -13.46
N MET A 99 -23.26 9.53 -12.25
CA MET A 99 -22.78 10.61 -11.38
C MET A 99 -21.30 10.40 -10.97
N PRO A 100 -20.88 9.22 -10.48
CA PRO A 100 -19.47 8.94 -10.20
C PRO A 100 -18.58 9.01 -11.45
N ALA A 101 -19.04 8.47 -12.59
CA ALA A 101 -18.30 8.53 -13.85
C ALA A 101 -18.08 9.97 -14.32
N ARG A 102 -19.12 10.80 -14.28
CA ARG A 102 -19.04 12.23 -14.57
C ARG A 102 -18.07 12.94 -13.65
N ASP A 103 -18.15 12.70 -12.34
CA ASP A 103 -17.26 13.35 -11.38
C ASP A 103 -15.81 12.95 -11.63
N PHE A 104 -15.54 11.68 -11.98
CA PHE A 104 -14.21 11.25 -12.41
C PHE A 104 -13.72 11.98 -13.67
N ILE A 105 -14.60 12.19 -14.67
CA ILE A 105 -14.25 12.97 -15.87
C ILE A 105 -13.90 14.40 -15.51
N ARG A 106 -14.76 15.07 -14.73
CA ARG A 106 -14.64 16.50 -14.42
C ARG A 106 -13.46 16.82 -13.51
N PHE A 107 -13.20 15.97 -12.52
CA PHE A 107 -12.09 16.17 -11.59
C PHE A 107 -10.77 15.65 -12.15
N GLY A 108 -10.80 14.75 -13.15
CA GLY A 108 -9.61 14.27 -13.85
C GLY A 108 -8.48 13.89 -12.88
N LYS A 109 -7.32 14.54 -13.01
CA LYS A 109 -6.13 14.34 -12.15
C LYS A 109 -6.38 14.53 -10.64
N ASP A 110 -7.37 15.33 -10.26
CA ASP A 110 -7.68 15.65 -8.87
C ASP A 110 -8.66 14.62 -8.26
N HIS A 111 -9.21 13.72 -9.06
CA HIS A 111 -10.07 12.64 -8.58
C HIS A 111 -9.28 11.54 -7.85
N PRO A 112 -9.75 11.00 -6.71
CA PRO A 112 -9.04 9.94 -5.98
C PRO A 112 -8.73 8.69 -6.82
N LEU A 113 -9.65 8.29 -7.72
CA LEU A 113 -9.42 7.16 -8.64
C LEU A 113 -8.36 7.44 -9.70
N PHE A 114 -8.05 8.69 -10.01
CA PHE A 114 -6.99 9.00 -10.96
C PHE A 114 -5.64 8.50 -10.45
N ASN A 115 -5.37 8.73 -9.17
CA ASN A 115 -4.14 8.27 -8.53
C ASN A 115 -4.00 6.75 -8.52
N ARG A 116 -5.12 6.02 -8.58
CA ARG A 116 -5.16 4.55 -8.66
C ARG A 116 -4.47 4.02 -9.91
N TYR A 117 -4.60 4.71 -11.04
CA TYR A 117 -4.11 4.29 -12.35
C TYR A 117 -2.91 5.14 -12.82
N TRP A 118 -2.97 6.46 -12.64
CA TRP A 118 -2.00 7.44 -13.12
C TRP A 118 -1.29 8.24 -12.01
N GLY A 119 -1.47 7.86 -10.75
CA GLY A 119 -0.78 8.51 -9.62
C GLY A 119 0.74 8.33 -9.69
N LYS A 120 1.49 9.18 -9.01
CA LYS A 120 2.95 8.98 -8.86
C LYS A 120 3.23 7.64 -8.15
N GLY A 121 4.34 6.99 -8.50
CA GLY A 121 4.73 5.72 -7.89
C GLY A 121 4.45 4.51 -8.79
N ILE A 122 4.43 3.31 -8.21
CA ILE A 122 4.23 2.06 -8.95
C ILE A 122 3.01 1.29 -8.42
N SER A 123 2.15 0.85 -9.33
CA SER A 123 0.96 0.07 -8.99
C SER A 123 1.32 -1.39 -8.69
N LEU A 124 0.64 -1.99 -7.72
CA LEU A 124 0.71 -3.42 -7.49
C LEU A 124 0.21 -4.21 -8.71
N ARG A 125 -0.75 -3.70 -9.47
CA ARG A 125 -1.30 -4.36 -10.67
C ARG A 125 -0.23 -4.65 -11.71
N GLU A 126 0.74 -3.76 -11.86
CA GLU A 126 1.86 -3.91 -12.79
C GLU A 126 2.79 -5.07 -12.40
N LEU A 127 2.88 -5.37 -11.10
CA LEU A 127 3.83 -6.34 -10.54
C LEU A 127 3.18 -7.60 -9.99
N GLY A 128 1.85 -7.62 -9.80
CA GLY A 128 1.16 -8.65 -9.02
C GLY A 128 1.46 -10.06 -9.50
N SER A 129 1.28 -10.32 -10.81
CA SER A 129 1.54 -11.63 -11.40
C SER A 129 3.02 -12.05 -11.32
N VAL A 130 3.94 -11.09 -11.50
CA VAL A 130 5.39 -11.33 -11.38
C VAL A 130 5.75 -11.66 -9.93
N LEU A 131 5.18 -10.95 -8.96
CA LEU A 131 5.39 -11.18 -7.54
C LEU A 131 4.80 -12.52 -7.12
N GLU A 132 3.57 -12.87 -7.53
CA GLU A 132 2.96 -14.17 -7.21
C GLU A 132 3.79 -15.32 -7.79
N THR A 133 4.22 -15.21 -9.05
CA THR A 133 5.10 -16.22 -9.67
C THR A 133 6.40 -16.35 -8.88
N TYR A 134 6.99 -15.21 -8.49
CA TYR A 134 8.18 -15.19 -7.66
C TYR A 134 7.96 -15.88 -6.31
N LEU A 135 6.90 -15.55 -5.56
CA LEU A 135 6.63 -16.12 -4.24
C LEU A 135 6.35 -17.62 -4.32
N ASN A 136 5.54 -18.06 -5.28
CA ASN A 136 5.24 -19.49 -5.49
C ASN A 136 6.47 -20.29 -5.97
N SER A 137 7.55 -19.61 -6.39
CA SER A 137 8.83 -20.26 -6.69
C SER A 137 9.76 -20.39 -5.47
N LEU A 138 9.49 -19.69 -4.37
CA LEU A 138 10.35 -19.67 -3.18
C LEU A 138 10.27 -20.94 -2.34
N GLY A 139 9.17 -21.68 -2.42
CA GLY A 139 8.97 -22.89 -1.62
C GLY A 139 7.61 -23.52 -1.86
N LYS A 140 7.09 -24.19 -0.83
CA LYS A 140 5.87 -25.01 -0.94
C LYS A 140 4.59 -24.26 -0.61
N GLU A 141 4.71 -23.09 0.02
CA GLU A 141 3.54 -22.30 0.41
C GLU A 141 2.95 -21.64 -0.82
N HIS A 142 1.71 -22.00 -1.15
CA HIS A 142 0.97 -21.35 -2.22
C HIS A 142 0.35 -20.07 -1.68
N VAL A 143 0.76 -18.93 -2.23
CA VAL A 143 0.28 -17.62 -1.81
C VAL A 143 -0.23 -16.82 -3.00
N SER A 144 -1.30 -16.08 -2.76
CA SER A 144 -1.85 -15.10 -3.69
C SER A 144 -1.75 -13.70 -3.09
N ILE A 145 -1.66 -12.71 -3.96
CA ILE A 145 -1.49 -11.31 -3.57
C ILE A 145 -2.81 -10.56 -3.80
N LYS A 146 -3.17 -9.70 -2.85
CA LYS A 146 -4.32 -8.81 -2.95
C LYS A 146 -3.93 -7.36 -2.65
N GLU A 147 -4.61 -6.44 -3.30
CA GLU A 147 -4.53 -5.02 -2.96
C GLU A 147 -5.19 -4.76 -1.60
N SER A 148 -4.58 -3.90 -0.81
CA SER A 148 -5.14 -3.36 0.43
C SER A 148 -4.55 -1.98 0.71
N ASN A 149 -5.10 -1.28 1.70
CA ASN A 149 -4.54 0.00 2.16
C ASN A 149 -3.31 -0.20 3.07
N SER A 150 -3.02 -1.42 3.48
CA SER A 150 -1.93 -1.74 4.39
C SER A 150 -1.29 -3.08 4.05
N HIS A 151 -0.06 -3.27 4.52
CA HIS A 151 0.72 -4.49 4.32
C HIS A 151 0.48 -5.47 5.47
N TYR A 152 -0.05 -6.65 5.17
CA TYR A 152 -0.24 -7.74 6.14
C TYR A 152 -0.51 -9.07 5.43
N THR A 153 -0.64 -10.15 6.19
CA THR A 153 -1.14 -11.43 5.68
C THR A 153 -2.14 -12.05 6.64
N ASP A 154 -3.14 -12.74 6.11
CA ASP A 154 -4.06 -13.60 6.86
C ASP A 154 -3.66 -15.08 6.76
N THR A 155 -2.42 -15.35 6.34
CA THR A 155 -1.84 -16.67 5.99
C THR A 155 -2.35 -17.33 4.72
N SER A 156 -3.48 -16.87 4.16
CA SER A 156 -4.00 -17.35 2.88
C SER A 156 -3.64 -16.41 1.73
N PHE A 157 -3.67 -15.10 2.00
CA PHE A 157 -3.34 -14.03 1.09
C PHE A 157 -2.29 -13.11 1.69
N ILE A 158 -1.46 -12.54 0.81
CA ILE A 158 -0.55 -11.44 1.14
C ILE A 158 -1.19 -10.16 0.62
N TYR A 159 -1.50 -9.25 1.54
CA TYR A 159 -2.10 -7.96 1.23
C TYR A 159 -0.99 -6.92 1.14
N LEU A 160 -0.94 -6.20 0.01
CA LEU A 160 0.03 -5.15 -0.24
C LEU A 160 -0.68 -3.85 -0.60
N PRO A 161 -0.05 -2.68 -0.33
CA PRO A 161 -0.54 -1.40 -0.80
C PRO A 161 -0.86 -1.44 -2.29
N GLU A 162 -1.95 -0.81 -2.70
CA GLU A 162 -2.29 -0.74 -4.12
C GLU A 162 -1.24 0.03 -4.94
N ARG A 163 -0.64 1.07 -4.35
CA ARG A 163 0.39 1.89 -4.99
C ARG A 163 1.42 2.33 -3.97
N LEU A 164 2.70 2.16 -4.30
CA LEU A 164 3.80 2.70 -3.52
C LEU A 164 4.22 4.05 -4.09
N THR A 165 4.01 5.11 -3.32
CA THR A 165 4.33 6.50 -3.67
C THR A 165 5.66 6.98 -3.06
N ILE A 166 6.19 6.22 -2.11
CA ILE A 166 7.38 6.55 -1.30
C ILE A 166 8.62 6.78 -2.17
N PHE A 167 8.75 6.00 -3.23
CA PHE A 167 9.77 6.19 -4.26
C PHE A 167 9.07 6.56 -5.57
N SER A 168 9.64 7.49 -6.34
CA SER A 168 9.25 7.67 -7.74
C SER A 168 9.36 6.32 -8.46
N ALA A 169 8.58 6.12 -9.53
CA ALA A 169 8.48 4.86 -10.27
C ALA A 169 9.85 4.34 -10.73
N SER A 170 10.53 3.60 -9.86
CA SER A 170 11.94 3.27 -9.91
C SER A 170 12.16 1.84 -9.46
N ASP A 171 13.34 1.30 -9.73
CA ASP A 171 13.72 -0.04 -9.29
C ASP A 171 13.70 -0.19 -7.76
N LYS A 172 13.78 0.91 -7.00
CA LYS A 172 13.61 0.92 -5.54
C LYS A 172 12.17 0.59 -5.14
N ALA A 173 11.19 1.14 -5.85
CA ALA A 173 9.77 0.87 -5.58
C ALA A 173 9.40 -0.59 -5.89
N ARG A 174 9.91 -1.13 -7.02
CA ARG A 174 9.79 -2.57 -7.36
C ARG A 174 10.44 -3.46 -6.31
N LEU A 175 11.64 -3.08 -5.85
CA LEU A 175 12.35 -3.81 -4.80
C LEU A 175 11.61 -3.75 -3.47
N LEU A 176 10.98 -2.62 -3.12
CA LEU A 176 10.19 -2.50 -1.90
C LEU A 176 8.99 -3.45 -1.90
N TYR A 177 8.20 -3.47 -2.99
CA TYR A 177 7.11 -4.45 -3.11
C TYR A 177 7.61 -5.89 -2.98
N LYS A 178 8.73 -6.20 -3.63
CA LYS A 178 9.34 -7.53 -3.53
C LYS A 178 9.77 -7.85 -2.10
N ALA A 179 10.37 -6.90 -1.38
CA ALA A 179 10.75 -7.07 0.02
C ALA A 179 9.53 -7.30 0.90
N MET A 180 8.50 -6.45 0.82
CA MET A 180 7.25 -6.59 1.59
C MET A 180 6.56 -7.95 1.35
N ALA A 181 6.44 -8.35 0.08
CA ALA A 181 5.92 -9.65 -0.30
C ALA A 181 6.73 -10.80 0.30
N THR A 182 8.06 -10.69 0.27
CA THR A 182 8.97 -11.69 0.83
C THR A 182 8.89 -11.74 2.35
N CYS A 183 8.75 -10.60 3.03
CA CYS A 183 8.55 -10.54 4.47
C CYS A 183 7.27 -11.30 4.87
N SER A 184 6.14 -11.06 4.21
CA SER A 184 4.89 -11.78 4.50
C SER A 184 4.96 -13.26 4.14
N TYR A 185 5.59 -13.61 3.03
CA TYR A 185 5.84 -15.02 2.71
C TYR A 185 6.69 -15.70 3.78
N ALA A 186 7.76 -15.03 4.24
CA ALA A 186 8.61 -15.55 5.31
C ALA A 186 7.83 -15.69 6.62
N GLN A 187 6.91 -14.78 6.95
CA GLN A 187 6.05 -14.93 8.13
C GLN A 187 5.22 -16.22 8.08
N ILE A 188 4.70 -16.57 6.90
CA ILE A 188 3.95 -17.81 6.69
C ILE A 188 4.90 -19.01 6.79
N ALA A 189 5.97 -19.02 6.01
CA ALA A 189 6.91 -20.13 5.90
C ALA A 189 7.65 -20.43 7.22
N LEU A 190 7.95 -19.39 8.00
CA LEU A 190 8.60 -19.48 9.30
C LEU A 190 7.63 -19.67 10.46
N GLY A 191 6.33 -19.81 10.17
CA GLY A 191 5.31 -20.14 11.16
C GLY A 191 5.05 -19.05 12.21
N THR A 192 5.21 -17.77 11.87
CA THR A 192 4.99 -16.63 12.81
C THR A 192 3.62 -16.68 13.49
N TYR A 193 2.59 -17.08 12.74
CA TYR A 193 1.22 -17.17 13.24
C TYR A 193 0.87 -18.55 13.84
N ARG A 194 1.84 -19.48 13.89
CA ARG A 194 1.70 -20.83 14.47
C ARG A 194 2.35 -20.94 15.85
N LEU A 195 2.57 -19.81 16.54
CA LEU A 195 3.05 -19.80 17.92
C LEU A 195 2.14 -20.70 18.77
N ASP A 196 2.75 -21.66 19.46
CA ASP A 196 2.08 -22.51 20.45
C ASP A 196 2.39 -21.97 21.85
N LEU A 197 1.38 -21.44 22.54
CA LEU A 197 1.58 -20.84 23.86
C LEU A 197 2.04 -21.87 24.90
N SER A 198 1.69 -23.15 24.72
CA SER A 198 2.08 -24.24 25.62
C SER A 198 3.58 -24.53 25.54
N SER A 199 4.19 -24.37 24.35
CA SER A 199 5.62 -24.54 24.14
C SER A 199 6.48 -23.47 24.85
N ILE A 200 5.87 -22.33 25.19
CA ILE A 200 6.48 -21.24 25.96
C ILE A 200 5.85 -21.06 27.34
N ALA A 201 5.23 -22.12 27.89
CA ALA A 201 4.55 -22.09 29.20
C ALA A 201 5.37 -21.42 30.32
N PRO A 202 6.69 -21.66 30.50
CA PRO A 202 7.47 -20.98 31.53
C PRO A 202 7.48 -19.44 31.39
N VAL A 203 7.49 -18.92 30.15
CA VAL A 203 7.43 -17.48 29.90
C VAL A 203 6.01 -16.96 30.14
N ALA A 204 5.00 -17.67 29.63
CA ALA A 204 3.61 -17.30 29.82
C ALA A 204 3.25 -17.24 31.31
N ASP A 205 3.67 -18.22 32.10
CA ASP A 205 3.43 -18.27 33.54
C ASP A 205 4.16 -17.14 34.28
N ALA A 206 5.41 -16.84 33.91
CA ALA A 206 6.14 -15.72 34.49
C ALA A 206 5.45 -14.38 34.19
N LEU A 207 4.91 -14.20 32.98
CA LEU A 207 4.15 -13.00 32.60
C LEU A 207 2.83 -12.90 33.38
N ARG A 208 2.07 -14.01 33.48
CA ARG A 208 0.82 -14.08 34.26
C ARG A 208 1.06 -13.71 35.73
N GLN A 209 2.11 -14.27 36.35
CA GLN A 209 2.46 -13.96 37.74
C GLN A 209 2.86 -12.49 37.92
N ARG A 210 3.60 -11.94 36.96
CA ARG A 210 4.13 -10.56 37.06
C ARG A 210 3.05 -9.51 36.84
N TYR A 211 2.18 -9.69 35.86
CA TYR A 211 1.24 -8.67 35.41
C TYR A 211 -0.22 -8.93 35.81
N SER A 212 -0.52 -10.08 36.42
CA SER A 212 -1.88 -10.45 36.85
C SER A 212 -2.92 -10.42 35.71
N CYS A 213 -2.48 -10.67 34.47
CA CYS A 213 -3.34 -10.65 33.29
C CYS A 213 -4.33 -11.83 33.30
N ARG A 214 -5.60 -11.53 32.97
CA ARG A 214 -6.64 -12.54 32.77
C ARG A 214 -6.65 -12.98 31.31
N GLU A 215 -6.87 -14.26 31.07
CA GLU A 215 -7.06 -14.78 29.71
C GLU A 215 -8.39 -14.24 29.16
N GLU A 216 -8.32 -13.37 28.15
CA GLU A 216 -9.51 -12.95 27.41
C GLU A 216 -9.87 -14.01 26.36
N GLY A 217 -10.98 -14.73 26.60
CA GLY A 217 -11.82 -15.41 25.61
C GLY A 217 -11.27 -16.67 24.91
N GLU A 218 -12.14 -17.68 24.74
CA GLU A 218 -11.82 -18.96 24.09
C GLU A 218 -11.46 -18.87 22.58
N VAL A 219 -11.70 -17.74 21.90
CA VAL A 219 -11.70 -17.65 20.43
C VAL A 219 -10.42 -17.00 19.84
N LEU A 220 -9.44 -16.61 20.66
CA LEU A 220 -8.22 -15.96 20.16
C LEU A 220 -7.13 -16.97 19.76
N SER A 221 -6.33 -16.62 18.75
CA SER A 221 -5.10 -17.36 18.44
C SER A 221 -4.07 -17.21 19.55
N ASP A 222 -3.17 -18.19 19.69
CA ASP A 222 -2.16 -18.21 20.74
C ASP A 222 -1.19 -17.01 20.66
N LEU A 223 -0.89 -16.51 19.46
CA LEU A 223 -0.12 -15.27 19.30
C LEU A 223 -0.85 -14.06 19.89
N ARG A 224 -2.16 -13.96 19.69
CA ARG A 224 -2.95 -12.86 20.26
C ARG A 224 -3.12 -13.00 21.77
N ARG A 225 -3.28 -14.24 22.27
CA ARG A 225 -3.26 -14.54 23.71
C ARG A 225 -1.93 -14.15 24.34
N PHE A 226 -0.81 -14.43 23.67
CA PHE A 226 0.52 -14.03 24.12
C PHE A 226 0.62 -12.50 24.30
N PHE A 227 0.15 -11.70 23.34
CA PHE A 227 0.15 -10.23 23.49
C PHE A 227 -0.76 -9.74 24.64
N GLY A 228 -1.86 -10.45 24.90
CA GLY A 228 -2.73 -10.17 26.06
C GLY A 228 -2.10 -10.46 27.42
N LEU A 229 -0.96 -11.14 27.48
CA LEU A 229 -0.22 -11.36 28.74
C LEU A 229 0.56 -10.12 29.21
N PHE A 230 0.63 -9.07 28.40
CA PHE A 230 1.34 -7.83 28.70
C PHE A 230 0.36 -6.70 29.09
N PRO A 231 0.75 -5.78 29.99
CA PRO A 231 -0.07 -4.63 30.34
C PRO A 231 -0.41 -3.72 29.14
N ASN A 232 0.47 -3.67 28.15
CA ASN A 232 0.27 -2.95 26.91
C ASN A 232 0.52 -3.92 25.74
N SER A 233 -0.57 -4.40 25.14
CA SER A 233 -0.52 -5.36 24.02
C SER A 233 0.11 -4.76 22.77
N ASP A 234 -0.07 -3.46 22.53
CA ASP A 234 0.45 -2.78 21.35
C ASP A 234 1.98 -2.66 21.41
N LEU A 235 2.52 -2.34 22.59
CA LEU A 235 3.97 -2.36 22.82
C LEU A 235 4.54 -3.77 22.63
N ALA A 236 3.85 -4.79 23.16
CA ALA A 236 4.28 -6.18 22.98
C ALA A 236 4.27 -6.59 21.51
N ALA A 237 3.24 -6.20 20.76
CA ALA A 237 3.10 -6.45 19.33
C ALA A 237 4.20 -5.74 18.52
N ASP A 238 4.53 -4.48 18.83
CA ASP A 238 5.58 -3.74 18.12
C ASP A 238 6.99 -4.27 18.43
N ILE A 239 7.25 -4.67 19.69
CA ILE A 239 8.49 -5.37 20.04
C ILE A 239 8.59 -6.70 19.30
N PHE A 240 7.50 -7.48 19.27
CA PHE A 240 7.45 -8.74 18.54
C PHE A 240 7.69 -8.52 17.04
N GLY A 241 7.05 -7.52 16.43
CA GLY A 241 7.24 -7.16 15.03
C GLY A 241 8.69 -6.78 14.71
N LEU A 242 9.37 -6.07 15.61
CA LEU A 242 10.80 -5.76 15.47
C LEU A 242 11.65 -7.04 15.50
N VAL A 243 11.47 -7.89 16.51
CA VAL A 243 12.24 -9.15 16.64
C VAL A 243 11.94 -10.11 15.48
N GLU A 244 10.69 -10.14 15.03
CA GLU A 244 10.27 -10.98 13.91
C GLU A 244 10.88 -10.50 12.60
N THR A 245 10.99 -9.19 12.39
CA THR A 245 11.75 -8.63 11.25
C THR A 245 13.20 -9.09 11.28
N VAL A 246 13.83 -9.13 12.46
CA VAL A 246 15.21 -9.68 12.61
C VAL A 246 15.26 -11.15 12.19
N ARG A 247 14.31 -11.97 12.65
CA ARG A 247 14.24 -13.40 12.31
C ARG A 247 14.07 -13.63 10.81
N ILE A 248 13.15 -12.88 10.19
CA ILE A 248 12.87 -12.94 8.75
C ILE A 248 14.12 -12.56 7.95
N GLU A 249 14.81 -11.49 8.35
CA GLU A 249 16.00 -11.06 7.64
C GLU A 249 17.17 -12.04 7.80
N ALA A 250 17.30 -12.69 8.96
CA ALA A 250 18.26 -13.78 9.15
C ALA A 250 17.97 -14.92 8.18
N TRP A 251 16.70 -15.29 8.02
CA TRP A 251 16.28 -16.25 6.99
C TRP A 251 16.58 -15.76 5.56
N MET A 252 16.34 -14.48 5.25
CA MET A 252 16.60 -13.90 3.93
C MET A 252 18.09 -13.91 3.58
N ILE A 253 19.01 -13.71 4.54
CA ILE A 253 20.45 -13.82 4.28
C ILE A 253 20.80 -15.18 3.70
N HIS A 254 20.27 -16.25 4.29
CA HIS A 254 20.64 -17.61 3.95
C HIS A 254 19.91 -18.09 2.68
N ASN A 255 18.63 -17.75 2.54
CA ASN A 255 17.78 -18.28 1.47
C ASN A 255 17.72 -17.37 0.24
N LEU A 256 17.91 -16.06 0.43
CA LEU A 256 17.77 -15.04 -0.61
C LEU A 256 18.91 -13.99 -0.55
N PRO A 257 20.18 -14.41 -0.56
CA PRO A 257 21.33 -13.51 -0.32
C PRO A 257 21.44 -12.35 -1.33
N GLY A 258 20.96 -12.55 -2.55
CA GLY A 258 20.89 -11.50 -3.58
C GLY A 258 19.83 -10.45 -3.27
N LEU A 259 18.66 -10.87 -2.77
CA LEU A 259 17.60 -9.96 -2.33
C LEU A 259 18.05 -9.20 -1.08
N TYR A 260 18.59 -9.90 -0.09
CA TYR A 260 19.04 -9.29 1.16
C TYR A 260 20.09 -8.19 0.92
N ARG A 261 21.08 -8.42 0.04
CA ARG A 261 22.06 -7.39 -0.33
C ARG A 261 21.43 -6.12 -0.90
N ARG A 262 20.39 -6.27 -1.71
CA ARG A 262 19.63 -5.13 -2.26
C ARG A 262 18.76 -4.47 -1.19
N LEU A 263 18.11 -5.26 -0.33
CA LEU A 263 17.32 -4.76 0.81
C LEU A 263 18.18 -3.93 1.76
N ALA A 264 19.40 -4.37 2.07
CA ALA A 264 20.32 -3.64 2.93
C ALA A 264 20.65 -2.23 2.40
N ILE A 265 20.67 -2.04 1.08
CA ILE A 265 20.82 -0.72 0.46
C ILE A 265 19.50 0.07 0.61
N LEU A 266 18.37 -0.57 0.29
CA LEU A 266 17.04 0.04 0.36
C LEU A 266 16.65 0.50 1.77
N LYS A 267 17.12 -0.18 2.82
CA LYS A 267 16.87 0.19 4.22
C LYS A 267 17.27 1.63 4.54
N ARG A 268 18.33 2.16 3.92
CA ARG A 268 18.74 3.56 4.10
C ARG A 268 17.75 4.53 3.46
N ASP A 269 17.19 4.16 2.32
CA ASP A 269 16.15 4.93 1.65
C ASP A 269 14.84 4.91 2.46
N ILE A 270 14.47 3.74 3.02
CA ILE A 270 13.32 3.59 3.92
C ILE A 270 13.50 4.43 5.19
N LEU A 271 14.70 4.46 5.76
CA LEU A 271 15.02 5.28 6.92
C LEU A 271 14.83 6.78 6.65
N ALA A 272 15.20 7.25 5.45
CA ALA A 272 15.11 8.67 5.08
C ALA A 272 13.66 9.18 4.96
N VAL A 273 12.72 8.28 4.66
CA VAL A 273 11.29 8.57 4.50
C VAL A 273 10.44 8.12 5.69
N ARG A 274 11.07 7.53 6.72
CA ARG A 274 10.38 7.08 7.93
C ARG A 274 9.88 8.31 8.71
N PRO A 275 8.58 8.36 9.07
CA PRO A 275 8.03 9.50 9.78
C PRO A 275 8.60 9.60 11.20
N ASP A 276 8.79 10.83 11.67
CA ASP A 276 9.08 11.10 13.07
C ASP A 276 7.79 11.02 13.90
N ILE A 277 7.93 10.57 15.15
CA ILE A 277 6.81 10.50 16.10
C ILE A 277 6.78 11.84 16.86
N LEU A 278 5.81 12.68 16.52
CA LEU A 278 5.60 13.95 17.22
C LEU A 278 5.17 13.70 18.67
N ASN A 279 5.81 14.37 19.62
CA ASN A 279 5.54 14.24 21.06
C ASN A 279 5.66 12.80 21.61
N ALA A 280 6.58 12.00 21.04
CA ALA A 280 6.82 10.65 21.51
C ALA A 280 7.25 10.62 22.99
N SER A 281 6.68 9.69 23.75
CA SER A 281 7.22 9.30 25.05
C SER A 281 8.63 8.69 24.89
N GLU A 282 9.36 8.59 26.01
CA GLU A 282 10.65 7.89 26.02
C GLU A 282 10.49 6.44 25.53
N MET A 283 9.39 5.80 25.92
CA MET A 283 9.04 4.44 25.52
C MET A 283 8.88 4.29 24.00
N SER A 284 8.01 5.10 23.35
CA SER A 284 7.82 5.06 21.90
C SER A 284 9.07 5.44 21.13
N ASN A 285 9.79 6.45 21.61
CA ASN A 285 11.04 6.88 20.98
C ASN A 285 12.09 5.75 21.02
N THR A 286 12.21 5.02 22.12
CA THR A 286 13.20 3.94 22.22
C THR A 286 12.90 2.79 21.26
N ILE A 287 11.63 2.42 21.08
CA ILE A 287 11.21 1.41 20.08
C ILE A 287 11.53 1.91 18.67
N ASP A 288 11.15 3.14 18.35
CA ASP A 288 11.42 3.74 17.04
C ASP A 288 12.92 3.83 16.76
N GLN A 289 13.74 4.17 17.76
CA GLN A 289 15.20 4.19 17.65
C GLN A 289 15.79 2.80 17.48
N ALA A 290 15.20 1.75 18.07
CA ALA A 290 15.61 0.37 17.81
C ALA A 290 15.30 -0.05 16.36
N ALA A 291 14.13 0.32 15.85
CA ALA A 291 13.76 0.09 14.44
C ALA A 291 14.67 0.87 13.47
N ARG A 292 14.94 2.15 13.75
CA ARG A 292 15.88 2.97 12.95
C ARG A 292 17.30 2.44 12.99
N TRP A 293 17.75 1.95 14.15
CA TRP A 293 19.03 1.27 14.29
C TRP A 293 19.11 0.03 13.39
N TRP A 294 18.05 -0.80 13.37
CA TRP A 294 17.96 -1.97 12.50
C TRP A 294 17.94 -1.63 10.99
N LEU A 295 17.37 -0.47 10.64
CA LEU A 295 17.44 0.09 9.28
C LEU A 295 18.82 0.66 8.92
N GLY A 296 19.76 0.74 9.87
CA GLY A 296 21.13 1.16 9.65
C GLY A 296 21.43 2.61 10.05
N LEU A 297 20.60 3.24 10.88
CA LEU A 297 20.93 4.55 11.48
C LEU A 297 22.13 4.42 12.40
N LYS A 298 23.26 5.04 12.02
CA LYS A 298 24.54 4.94 12.75
C LYS A 298 24.49 5.56 14.16
N GLU A 299 23.77 6.67 14.31
CA GLU A 299 23.68 7.45 15.56
C GLU A 299 22.33 7.24 16.28
N ALA A 300 21.71 6.07 16.09
CA ALA A 300 20.47 5.76 16.77
C ALA A 300 20.67 5.75 18.29
N LYS A 301 19.79 6.47 19.01
CA LYS A 301 19.77 6.51 20.48
C LYS A 301 19.07 5.28 21.06
N CYS A 302 19.49 4.09 20.63
CA CYS A 302 18.99 2.82 21.13
C CYS A 302 19.95 2.28 22.21
N PRO A 303 19.45 1.87 23.39
CA PRO A 303 20.26 1.22 24.42
C PRO A 303 21.04 0.00 23.88
N ARG A 304 22.34 -0.08 24.17
CA ARG A 304 23.23 -1.15 23.67
C ARG A 304 22.72 -2.55 24.00
N VAL A 305 22.15 -2.74 25.18
CA VAL A 305 21.57 -4.02 25.61
C VAL A 305 20.49 -4.53 24.64
N ILE A 306 19.71 -3.65 24.03
CA ILE A 306 18.70 -4.01 23.03
C ILE A 306 19.41 -4.39 21.73
N THR A 307 20.32 -3.56 21.25
CA THR A 307 21.02 -3.82 19.99
C THR A 307 21.85 -5.10 20.02
N ASP A 308 22.48 -5.42 21.16
CA ASP A 308 23.30 -6.62 21.33
C ASP A 308 22.43 -7.88 21.36
N LYS A 309 21.26 -7.83 22.02
CA LYS A 309 20.28 -8.92 21.99
C LYS A 309 19.76 -9.16 20.56
N LEU A 310 19.43 -8.11 19.81
CA LEU A 310 18.95 -8.24 18.43
C LEU A 310 20.03 -8.80 17.49
N LYS A 311 21.30 -8.37 17.63
CA LYS A 311 22.43 -8.95 16.86
C LYS A 311 22.62 -10.43 17.15
N SER A 312 22.66 -10.79 18.43
CA SER A 312 22.83 -12.18 18.82
C SER A 312 21.68 -13.04 18.30
N PHE A 313 20.45 -12.52 18.32
CA PHE A 313 19.29 -13.20 17.77
C PHE A 313 19.37 -13.40 16.25
N PHE A 314 19.87 -12.40 15.52
CA PHE A 314 20.06 -12.45 14.07
C PHE A 314 21.04 -13.53 13.61
N GLU A 315 22.05 -13.84 14.43
CA GLU A 315 23.07 -14.85 14.12
C GLU A 315 22.58 -16.29 14.32
N ASN A 316 21.42 -16.47 14.97
CA ASN A 316 20.86 -17.78 15.31
C ASN A 316 19.70 -18.18 14.40
N ASP A 317 19.60 -19.48 14.09
CA ASP A 317 18.41 -20.06 13.47
C ASP A 317 17.29 -20.20 14.52
N SER A 318 16.42 -19.20 14.58
CA SER A 318 15.46 -19.01 15.66
C SER A 318 14.04 -19.38 15.23
N ARG A 319 13.25 -19.92 16.16
CA ARG A 319 11.82 -20.21 15.96
C ARG A 319 10.94 -19.08 16.48
N VAL A 320 9.64 -19.16 16.21
CA VAL A 320 8.67 -18.16 16.69
C VAL A 320 8.59 -18.12 18.22
N GLU A 321 8.84 -19.25 18.88
CA GLU A 321 8.93 -19.34 20.34
C GLU A 321 10.11 -18.52 20.88
N ASP A 322 11.23 -18.48 20.15
CA ASP A 322 12.40 -17.68 20.51
C ASP A 322 12.13 -16.20 20.29
N THR A 323 11.37 -15.84 19.25
CA THR A 323 10.83 -14.48 19.06
C THR A 323 10.03 -14.07 20.30
N ALA A 324 9.07 -14.90 20.75
CA ALA A 324 8.24 -14.61 21.91
C ALA A 324 9.07 -14.48 23.22
N ARG A 325 10.07 -15.34 23.42
CA ARG A 325 11.00 -15.25 24.56
C ARG A 325 11.76 -13.92 24.55
N LEU A 326 12.33 -13.53 23.41
CA LEU A 326 13.05 -12.28 23.29
C LEU A 326 12.12 -11.07 23.42
N THR A 327 10.88 -11.14 22.92
CA THR A 327 9.85 -10.11 23.14
C THR A 327 9.61 -9.90 24.63
N SER A 328 9.41 -10.97 25.41
CA SER A 328 9.23 -10.86 26.87
C SER A 328 10.44 -10.21 27.56
N ASP A 329 11.65 -10.60 27.16
CA ASP A 329 12.89 -10.03 27.69
C ASP A 329 13.02 -8.53 27.39
N LEU A 330 12.77 -8.13 26.15
CA LEU A 330 12.85 -6.74 25.72
C LEU A 330 11.73 -5.90 26.34
N TYR A 331 10.51 -6.43 26.45
CA TYR A 331 9.39 -5.74 27.08
C TYR A 331 9.73 -5.30 28.50
N ARG A 332 10.46 -6.12 29.26
CA ARG A 332 10.92 -5.74 30.61
C ARG A 332 11.81 -4.51 30.61
N ILE A 333 12.65 -4.33 29.58
CA ILE A 333 13.53 -3.17 29.42
C ILE A 333 12.69 -1.95 29.06
N PHE A 334 11.76 -2.08 28.10
CA PHE A 334 10.91 -0.96 27.67
C PHE A 334 9.91 -0.52 28.74
N SER A 335 9.39 -1.46 29.55
CA SER A 335 8.36 -1.18 30.57
C SER A 335 8.81 -0.27 31.72
N VAL A 336 10.11 0.01 31.84
CA VAL A 336 10.68 0.90 32.85
C VAL A 336 10.78 2.35 32.35
N LEU A 337 10.62 2.58 31.04
CA LEU A 337 10.73 3.90 30.43
C LEU A 337 9.48 4.76 30.68
N GLU A 338 9.65 6.07 30.71
CA GLU A 338 8.57 7.00 31.07
C GLU A 338 7.62 7.32 29.89
N GLY A 339 6.33 7.49 30.24
CA GLY A 339 5.28 7.99 29.36
C GLY A 339 4.41 6.93 28.68
N PRO A 340 3.24 7.32 28.14
CA PRO A 340 2.32 6.39 27.48
C PRO A 340 2.93 5.87 26.18
N TYR A 341 2.63 4.63 25.84
CA TYR A 341 3.04 4.07 24.55
C TYR A 341 2.13 4.58 23.43
N MET A 342 2.76 5.05 22.36
CA MET A 342 2.17 5.28 21.04
C MET A 342 2.81 4.30 20.04
N PRO A 343 2.01 3.59 19.23
CA PRO A 343 2.52 2.67 18.21
C PRO A 343 3.48 3.36 17.24
N VAL A 344 4.53 2.64 16.86
CA VAL A 344 5.54 3.14 15.92
C VAL A 344 5.23 2.68 14.50
N ALA A 345 5.80 3.34 13.49
CA ALA A 345 5.68 2.86 12.12
C ALA A 345 6.29 1.45 11.99
N ALA A 346 5.53 0.50 11.44
CA ALA A 346 6.03 -0.85 11.21
C ALA A 346 7.25 -0.86 10.26
N LEU A 347 8.10 -1.88 10.39
CA LEU A 347 9.12 -2.17 9.39
C LEU A 347 8.44 -2.85 8.18
N PRO A 348 8.86 -2.52 6.94
CA PRO A 348 8.26 -3.07 5.71
C PRO A 348 8.58 -4.53 5.44
#